data_AF-A0A6I6DBK5-F1
#
_entry.id   AF-A0A6I6DBK5-F1
#
_cell.length_a   1.000
_cell.length_b   1.000
_cell.length_c   1.000
_cell.angle_alpha   90.00
_cell.angle_beta   90.00
_cell.angle_gamma   90.00
#
_symmetry.space_group_name_H-M   'P 1'
#
loop_
_entity.id
_entity.type
_entity.pdbx_description
1 polymer ?
#
loop_
_entity_poly.entity_id
_entity_poly.type
_entity_poly.pdbx_seq_one_letter_code
_entity_poly.pdbx_strand_id
1 'polypeptide(L)'
;MDKILAEFQHSLQSDNLFEIWEKELDIRLKLRNSNIQPNNIVIENEETIELLKRSLYYSHKKEIFYKILYNNMNNLITVKWLQKTPFIIKEFLEFIPYHIIKTNPQGKDLNFLINIYQDKYLSSFTKIVNVLDINNCTYLLSRTGNQNFKNLLKERESYIINQSKSNHYGLLELNDLPIFEDTPFGKKSELVSSAINLVTSSSVSNFQDPYGPERVNTLLNACDNIFMVGLIEDSLATLLELYEDFSNKNRLVNLIDEETVYKNMNKLLRKVVPTYTLLASSTSPYNNAQMIYKKLFEKFSPDPASLHYLLIYERVRTNLYEINKFASYEFLEIINKIYSYRPHDDFVELYNIYINEPNNNILFQLKNIGEQRIYSLPNEAFVIFELLRLIIQQENISDPYLASSLLKNYYQLWKWIPCNLFLHKEILDQLAIQDDDNLRKETEFLVSNMKNMNDLFSEFKLKPKLFLKKDANAKLELVLAKLMGAI
;
A
#
# COMPACT_ATOMS: atom_id res chain seq x y z
N MET A 1 37.95 -17.89 16.08
CA MET A 1 38.61 -16.63 16.47
C MET A 1 38.79 -16.60 17.98
N ASP A 2 37.78 -17.00 18.76
CA ASP A 2 37.88 -17.18 20.23
C ASP A 2 39.03 -18.10 20.65
N LYS A 3 39.29 -19.19 19.90
CA LYS A 3 40.49 -20.04 20.11
C LYS A 3 41.81 -19.27 19.93
N ILE A 4 41.88 -18.35 18.97
CA ILE A 4 43.07 -17.53 18.68
C ILE A 4 43.25 -16.44 19.76
N LEU A 5 42.16 -15.86 20.25
CA LEU A 5 42.18 -14.90 21.35
C LEU A 5 42.50 -15.57 22.70
N ALA A 6 42.02 -16.79 22.93
CA ALA A 6 42.38 -17.60 24.09
C ALA A 6 43.85 -18.05 24.04
N GLU A 7 44.37 -18.42 22.85
CA GLU A 7 45.81 -18.66 22.63
C GLU A 7 46.66 -17.44 22.99
N PHE A 8 46.19 -16.22 22.66
CA PHE A 8 46.86 -14.99 23.06
C PHE A 8 46.85 -14.76 24.57
N GLN A 9 45.69 -14.94 25.23
CA GLN A 9 45.58 -14.82 26.69
C GLN A 9 46.48 -15.81 27.43
N HIS A 10 46.62 -17.05 26.93
CA HIS A 10 47.58 -18.02 27.46
C HIS A 10 49.04 -17.62 27.18
N SER A 11 49.33 -17.01 26.04
CA SER A 11 50.70 -16.56 25.72
C SER A 11 51.19 -15.44 26.62
N LEU A 12 50.30 -14.61 27.16
CA LEU A 12 50.64 -13.54 28.10
C LEU A 12 51.08 -14.04 29.49
N GLN A 13 50.93 -15.33 29.79
CA GLN A 13 51.30 -15.94 31.07
C GLN A 13 52.75 -16.47 31.11
N SER A 14 53.54 -16.35 30.03
CA SER A 14 54.92 -16.83 29.99
C SER A 14 55.92 -15.79 30.50
N ASP A 15 56.95 -16.21 31.25
CA ASP A 15 57.97 -15.32 31.81
C ASP A 15 59.01 -14.80 30.78
N ASN A 16 58.99 -15.29 29.53
CA ASN A 16 59.95 -14.93 28.49
C ASN A 16 59.36 -13.93 27.47
N LEU A 17 59.87 -12.69 27.49
CA LEU A 17 59.44 -11.59 26.61
C LEU A 17 59.56 -11.91 25.11
N PHE A 18 60.62 -12.61 24.70
CA PHE A 18 60.85 -12.90 23.27
C PHE A 18 59.86 -13.94 22.74
N GLU A 19 59.52 -14.95 23.55
CA GLU A 19 58.50 -15.94 23.20
C GLU A 19 57.09 -15.33 23.10
N ILE A 20 56.79 -14.34 23.95
CA ILE A 20 55.53 -13.58 23.87
C ILE A 20 55.46 -12.87 22.51
N TRP A 21 56.54 -12.20 22.09
CA TRP A 21 56.55 -11.46 20.83
C TRP A 21 56.45 -12.35 19.60
N GLU A 22 57.13 -13.50 19.60
CA GLU A 22 57.07 -14.46 18.50
C GLU A 22 55.65 -15.05 18.37
N LYS A 23 55.05 -15.49 19.49
CA LYS A 23 53.66 -15.97 19.51
C LYS A 23 52.66 -14.89 19.10
N GLU A 24 52.86 -13.64 19.53
CA GLU A 24 52.00 -12.53 19.14
C GLU A 24 52.08 -12.26 17.63
N LEU A 25 53.27 -12.30 17.03
CA LEU A 25 53.46 -12.13 15.59
C LEU A 25 52.72 -13.19 14.78
N ASP A 26 52.82 -14.46 15.18
CA ASP A 26 52.08 -15.56 14.55
C ASP A 26 50.57 -15.37 14.64
N ILE A 27 50.09 -14.93 15.80
CA ILE A 27 48.67 -14.63 16.01
C ILE A 27 48.21 -13.48 15.11
N ARG A 28 49.00 -12.40 15.00
CA ARG A 28 48.70 -11.26 14.11
C ARG A 28 48.63 -11.71 12.65
N LEU A 29 49.53 -12.59 12.20
CA LEU A 29 49.53 -13.14 10.84
C LEU A 29 48.30 -14.04 10.58
N LYS A 30 47.97 -14.93 11.53
CA LYS A 30 46.75 -15.75 11.46
C LYS A 30 45.50 -14.87 11.35
N LEU A 31 45.40 -13.82 12.17
CA LEU A 31 44.27 -12.88 12.15
C LEU A 31 44.16 -12.16 10.79
N ARG A 32 45.27 -11.66 10.26
CA ARG A 32 45.30 -10.99 8.95
C ARG A 32 44.86 -11.89 7.81
N ASN A 33 45.19 -13.19 7.85
CA ASN A 33 44.88 -14.13 6.76
C ASN A 33 43.51 -14.80 6.93
N SER A 34 42.95 -14.84 8.14
CA SER A 34 41.65 -15.46 8.41
C SER A 34 40.45 -14.65 7.88
N ASN A 35 39.36 -15.34 7.53
CA ASN A 35 38.09 -14.70 7.21
C ASN A 35 37.32 -14.41 8.51
N ILE A 36 37.31 -13.15 8.92
CA ILE A 36 36.82 -12.74 10.25
C ILE A 36 35.35 -12.34 10.14
N GLN A 37 34.48 -12.99 10.92
CA GLN A 37 33.10 -12.56 11.15
C GLN A 37 33.04 -11.59 12.34
N PRO A 38 32.71 -10.30 12.13
CA PRO A 38 32.75 -9.28 13.20
C PRO A 38 31.75 -9.48 14.34
N ASN A 39 30.66 -10.21 14.11
CA ASN A 39 29.51 -10.28 15.02
C ASN A 39 29.71 -11.22 16.22
N ASN A 40 30.69 -12.12 16.16
CA ASN A 40 30.88 -13.15 17.18
C ASN A 40 32.03 -12.83 18.13
N ILE A 41 32.62 -11.63 18.05
CA ILE A 41 33.84 -11.29 18.77
C ILE A 41 33.46 -10.46 19.98
N VAL A 42 33.78 -10.96 21.18
CA VAL A 42 33.59 -10.24 22.44
C VAL A 42 34.94 -9.74 22.93
N ILE A 43 35.01 -8.45 23.25
CA ILE A 43 36.22 -7.82 23.82
C ILE A 43 36.18 -7.98 25.34
N GLU A 44 37.16 -8.69 25.90
CA GLU A 44 37.23 -8.96 27.35
C GLU A 44 38.17 -7.99 28.09
N ASN A 45 39.24 -7.52 27.44
CA ASN A 45 40.27 -6.68 28.08
C ASN A 45 40.87 -5.63 27.12
N GLU A 46 41.62 -4.66 27.63
CA GLU A 46 42.23 -3.59 26.80
C GLU A 46 43.30 -4.15 25.84
N GLU A 47 43.99 -5.23 26.24
CA GLU A 47 45.06 -5.86 25.46
C GLU A 47 44.54 -6.56 24.20
N THR A 48 43.35 -7.19 24.25
CA THR A 48 42.70 -7.75 23.06
C THR A 48 42.37 -6.66 22.05
N ILE A 49 41.98 -5.47 22.48
CA ILE A 49 41.76 -4.33 21.58
C ILE A 49 43.07 -3.90 20.91
N GLU A 50 44.15 -3.80 21.68
CA GLU A 50 45.47 -3.44 21.15
C GLU A 50 46.01 -4.51 20.18
N LEU A 51 45.80 -5.80 20.44
CA LEU A 51 46.12 -6.87 19.51
C LEU A 51 45.31 -6.74 18.21
N LEU A 52 44.00 -6.52 18.31
CA LEU A 52 43.12 -6.35 17.15
C LEU A 52 43.51 -5.12 16.32
N LYS A 53 43.88 -4.02 16.97
CA LYS A 53 44.42 -2.82 16.32
C LYS A 53 45.72 -3.15 15.57
N ARG A 54 46.72 -3.75 16.23
CA ARG A 54 48.00 -4.12 15.59
C ARG A 54 47.81 -5.10 14.43
N SER A 55 46.80 -5.96 14.52
CA SER A 55 46.50 -6.98 13.52
C SER A 55 45.74 -6.40 12.32
N LEU A 56 44.66 -5.65 12.57
CA LEU A 56 43.64 -5.32 11.58
C LEU A 56 43.64 -3.85 11.16
N TYR A 57 43.87 -2.90 12.07
CA TYR A 57 43.77 -1.46 11.79
C TYR A 57 44.80 -0.99 10.75
N TYR A 58 46.04 -1.48 10.86
CA TYR A 58 47.13 -1.16 9.93
C TYR A 58 47.17 -2.09 8.69
N SER A 59 46.09 -2.83 8.44
CA SER A 59 45.98 -3.75 7.31
C SER A 59 44.86 -3.33 6.36
N HIS A 60 44.68 -4.05 5.25
CA HIS A 60 43.54 -3.88 4.34
C HIS A 60 42.18 -4.22 4.99
N LYS A 61 42.15 -4.72 6.23
CA LYS A 61 40.96 -5.10 6.99
C LYS A 61 40.52 -4.05 8.03
N LYS A 62 40.87 -2.78 7.84
CA LYS A 62 40.50 -1.67 8.75
C LYS A 62 38.99 -1.58 9.02
N GLU A 63 38.14 -1.83 8.04
CA GLU A 63 36.68 -1.83 8.24
C GLU A 63 36.20 -2.94 9.19
N ILE A 64 36.84 -4.11 9.15
CA ILE A 64 36.50 -5.24 10.03
C ILE A 64 36.80 -4.86 11.48
N PHE A 65 37.92 -4.16 11.72
CA PHE A 65 38.25 -3.62 13.03
C PHE A 65 37.17 -2.68 13.56
N TYR A 66 36.68 -1.74 12.75
CA TYR A 66 35.60 -0.84 13.18
C TYR A 66 34.26 -1.54 13.42
N LYS A 67 33.92 -2.58 12.63
CA LYS A 67 32.72 -3.39 12.90
C LYS A 67 32.82 -4.13 14.24
N ILE A 68 34.00 -4.68 14.57
CA ILE A 68 34.24 -5.33 15.86
C ILE A 68 34.09 -4.32 17.01
N LEU A 69 34.67 -3.13 16.87
CA LEU A 69 34.49 -2.06 17.86
C LEU A 69 33.01 -1.71 18.01
N TYR A 70 32.29 -1.46 16.92
CA TYR A 70 30.85 -1.14 16.90
C TYR A 70 30.01 -2.17 17.67
N ASN A 71 30.23 -3.47 17.43
CA ASN A 71 29.51 -4.55 18.08
C ASN A 71 29.80 -4.64 19.60
N ASN A 72 30.94 -4.10 20.05
CA ASN A 72 31.38 -4.13 21.44
C ASN A 72 31.25 -2.77 22.15
N MET A 73 30.52 -1.81 21.57
CA MET A 73 30.35 -0.47 22.18
C MET A 73 29.48 -0.47 23.44
N ASN A 74 28.75 -1.57 23.70
CA ASN A 74 28.06 -1.78 24.98
C ASN A 74 29.03 -2.08 26.14
N ASN A 75 30.28 -2.47 25.84
CA ASN A 75 31.31 -2.69 26.85
C ASN A 75 32.04 -1.37 27.18
N LEU A 76 32.05 -1.00 28.47
CA LEU A 76 32.75 0.18 28.98
C LEU A 76 34.25 0.17 28.71
N ILE A 77 34.89 -1.00 28.62
CA ILE A 77 36.33 -1.13 28.29
C ILE A 77 36.59 -0.56 26.89
N THR A 78 35.78 -0.96 25.91
CA THR A 78 35.86 -0.49 24.53
C THR A 78 35.65 1.02 24.45
N VAL A 79 34.64 1.55 25.14
CA VAL A 79 34.33 2.99 25.15
C VAL A 79 35.48 3.79 25.77
N LYS A 80 36.00 3.37 26.92
CA LYS A 80 37.12 4.05 27.59
C LYS A 80 38.39 4.01 26.75
N TRP A 81 38.72 2.86 26.16
CA TRP A 81 39.88 2.74 25.27
C TRP A 81 39.77 3.64 24.04
N LEU A 82 38.59 3.70 23.42
CA LEU A 82 38.35 4.56 22.26
C LEU A 82 38.51 6.05 22.63
N GLN A 83 38.06 6.45 23.81
CA GLN A 83 38.25 7.82 24.31
C GLN A 83 39.71 8.19 24.56
N LYS A 84 40.57 7.22 24.92
CA LYS A 84 42.03 7.42 25.08
C LYS A 84 42.77 7.58 23.73
N THR A 85 42.15 7.23 22.61
CA THR A 85 42.80 7.18 21.28
C THR A 85 42.24 8.24 20.32
N PRO A 86 42.71 9.51 20.40
CA PRO A 86 42.08 10.66 19.73
C PRO A 86 42.04 10.60 18.19
N PHE A 87 42.99 9.89 17.56
CA PHE A 87 42.98 9.72 16.10
C PHE A 87 41.97 8.65 15.66
N ILE A 88 41.94 7.51 16.37
CA ILE A 88 41.11 6.35 16.03
C ILE A 88 39.63 6.67 16.24
N ILE A 89 39.28 7.37 17.33
CA ILE A 89 37.91 7.78 17.60
C ILE A 89 37.34 8.68 16.50
N LYS A 90 38.14 9.60 15.93
CA LYS A 90 37.68 10.48 14.85
C LYS A 90 37.33 9.68 13.60
N GLU A 91 38.23 8.79 13.18
CA GLU A 91 37.99 7.93 12.01
C GLU A 91 36.83 6.94 12.25
N PHE A 92 36.69 6.43 13.48
CA PHE A 92 35.57 5.58 13.85
C PHE A 92 34.24 6.34 13.76
N LEU A 93 34.16 7.57 14.28
CA LEU A 93 32.96 8.41 14.18
C LEU A 93 32.63 8.76 12.72
N GLU A 94 33.61 8.85 11.82
CA GLU A 94 33.38 9.03 10.38
C GLU A 94 32.87 7.76 9.68
N PHE A 95 33.18 6.58 10.21
CA PHE A 95 32.69 5.29 9.72
C PHE A 95 31.22 5.01 10.11
N ILE A 96 30.79 5.44 11.30
CA ILE A 96 29.45 5.15 11.86
C ILE A 96 28.29 5.47 10.91
N PRO A 97 28.19 6.66 10.28
CA PRO A 97 27.05 7.00 9.43
C PRO A 97 26.82 5.97 8.32
N TYR A 98 27.90 5.54 7.65
CA TYR A 98 27.83 4.53 6.59
C TYR A 98 27.34 3.17 7.12
N HIS A 99 27.82 2.78 8.31
CA HIS A 99 27.40 1.54 8.93
C HIS A 99 25.92 1.55 9.32
N ILE A 100 25.43 2.66 9.90
CA ILE A 100 24.01 2.82 10.28
C ILE A 100 23.09 2.70 9.06
N ILE A 101 23.43 3.34 7.93
CA ILE A 101 22.64 3.23 6.68
C ILE A 101 22.51 1.77 6.26
N LYS A 102 23.60 1.00 6.38
CA LYS A 102 23.65 -0.38 5.88
C LYS A 102 22.95 -1.37 6.80
N THR A 103 23.03 -1.18 8.12
CA THR A 103 22.52 -2.15 9.10
C THR A 103 21.17 -1.79 9.71
N ASN A 104 20.71 -0.55 9.57
CA ASN A 104 19.49 -0.01 10.16
C ASN A 104 19.25 -0.45 11.63
N PRO A 105 20.13 -0.05 12.56
CA PRO A 105 20.11 -0.51 13.95
C PRO A 105 18.94 0.07 14.75
N GLN A 106 18.54 -0.62 15.82
CA GLN A 106 17.55 -0.10 16.77
C GLN A 106 18.18 0.89 17.76
N GLY A 107 17.35 1.78 18.33
CA GLY A 107 17.83 2.85 19.21
C GLY A 107 18.61 2.37 20.43
N LYS A 108 18.33 1.15 20.91
CA LYS A 108 19.07 0.49 22.00
C LYS A 108 20.56 0.31 21.66
N ASP A 109 20.87 -0.05 20.42
CA ASP A 109 22.24 -0.33 19.97
C ASP A 109 23.04 0.95 19.78
N LEU A 110 22.38 2.12 19.76
CA LEU A 110 22.99 3.44 19.59
C LEU A 110 23.23 4.17 20.92
N ASN A 111 22.94 3.55 22.08
CA ASN A 111 23.13 4.16 23.40
C ASN A 111 24.59 4.59 23.65
N PHE A 112 25.56 3.92 23.04
CA PHE A 112 26.97 4.28 23.18
C PHE A 112 27.30 5.69 22.66
N LEU A 113 26.51 6.22 21.72
CA LEU A 113 26.66 7.60 21.22
C LEU A 113 26.51 8.63 22.34
N ILE A 114 25.65 8.35 23.32
CA ILE A 114 25.45 9.19 24.51
C ILE A 114 26.72 9.26 25.35
N ASN A 115 27.39 8.12 25.52
CA ASN A 115 28.59 7.99 26.36
C ASN A 115 29.85 8.59 25.70
N ILE A 116 29.89 8.65 24.38
CA ILE A 116 31.06 9.12 23.61
C ILE A 116 30.96 10.60 23.26
N TYR A 117 29.75 11.16 23.27
CA TYR A 117 29.53 12.53 22.87
C TYR A 117 30.42 13.51 23.66
N GLN A 118 31.20 14.30 22.91
CA GLN A 118 32.02 15.41 23.41
C GLN A 118 31.92 16.54 22.38
N ASP A 119 31.86 17.78 22.85
CA ASP A 119 31.64 18.93 21.97
C ASP A 119 32.73 19.10 20.89
N LYS A 120 33.94 18.59 21.16
CA LYS A 120 35.04 18.56 20.18
C LYS A 120 34.76 17.70 18.93
N TYR A 121 33.77 16.82 18.97
CA TYR A 121 33.36 15.95 17.87
C TYR A 121 32.01 16.36 17.23
N LEU A 122 31.54 17.58 17.49
CA LEU A 122 30.25 18.09 16.99
C LEU A 122 30.06 17.82 15.48
N SER A 123 31.09 18.09 14.67
CA SER A 123 31.03 17.89 13.21
C SER A 123 30.83 16.43 12.81
N SER A 124 31.45 15.47 13.50
CA SER A 124 31.23 14.04 13.23
C SER A 124 29.84 13.60 13.70
N PHE A 125 29.38 14.10 14.86
CA PHE A 125 28.05 13.78 15.38
C PHE A 125 26.91 14.35 14.53
N THR A 126 27.07 15.54 13.92
CA THR A 126 26.07 16.06 12.97
C THR A 126 25.85 15.11 11.80
N LYS A 127 26.92 14.52 11.25
CA LYS A 127 26.84 13.52 10.17
C LYS A 127 26.13 12.24 10.62
N ILE A 128 26.41 11.78 11.84
CA ILE A 128 25.75 10.60 12.43
C ILE A 128 24.25 10.87 12.61
N VAL A 129 23.89 11.99 13.24
CA VAL A 129 22.50 12.36 13.52
C VAL A 129 21.70 12.54 12.24
N ASN A 130 22.29 13.09 11.18
CA ASN A 130 21.61 13.26 9.88
C ASN A 130 21.14 11.95 9.25
N VAL A 131 21.76 10.83 9.58
CA VAL A 131 21.40 9.50 9.07
C VAL A 131 20.32 8.81 9.92
N LEU A 132 20.09 9.27 11.15
CA LEU A 132 19.11 8.67 12.05
C LEU A 132 17.67 8.91 11.56
N ASP A 133 16.83 7.91 11.83
CA ASP A 133 15.38 7.93 11.68
C ASP A 133 14.69 8.52 12.93
N ILE A 134 13.38 8.76 12.83
CA ILE A 134 12.61 9.42 13.89
C ILE A 134 12.55 8.57 15.17
N ASN A 135 12.51 7.25 15.05
CA ASN A 135 12.45 6.33 16.18
C ASN A 135 13.76 6.33 16.97
N ASN A 136 14.91 6.35 16.28
CA ASN A 136 16.19 6.45 16.97
C ASN A 136 16.42 7.84 17.58
N CYS A 137 16.00 8.92 16.90
CA CYS A 137 16.07 10.27 17.45
C CYS A 137 15.24 10.42 18.74
N THR A 138 13.98 9.99 18.72
CA THR A 138 13.08 10.05 19.90
C THR A 138 13.60 9.20 21.05
N TYR A 139 14.09 7.99 20.75
CA TYR A 139 14.68 7.11 21.75
C TYR A 139 15.91 7.74 22.43
N LEU A 140 16.85 8.28 21.65
CA LEU A 140 18.06 8.93 22.18
C LEU A 140 17.73 10.23 22.92
N LEU A 141 16.74 11.01 22.46
CA LEU A 141 16.27 12.21 23.15
C LEU A 141 15.79 11.92 24.58
N SER A 142 15.07 10.81 24.76
CA SER A 142 14.56 10.40 26.08
C SER A 142 15.65 10.01 27.08
N ARG A 143 16.85 9.67 26.62
CA ARG A 143 17.95 9.12 27.44
C ARG A 143 19.18 10.01 27.53
N THR A 144 19.28 11.04 26.71
CA THR A 144 20.41 11.97 26.72
C THR A 144 20.26 13.01 27.82
N GLY A 145 21.35 13.32 28.53
CA GLY A 145 21.42 14.44 29.47
C GLY A 145 22.10 15.69 28.91
N ASN A 146 22.87 15.56 27.82
CA ASN A 146 23.68 16.63 27.26
C ASN A 146 22.84 17.58 26.37
N GLN A 147 22.90 18.89 26.67
CA GLN A 147 22.07 19.90 25.99
C GLN A 147 22.44 20.10 24.51
N ASN A 148 23.73 20.07 24.16
CA ASN A 148 24.17 20.26 22.78
C ASN A 148 23.75 19.07 21.90
N PHE A 149 23.89 17.85 22.43
CA PHE A 149 23.44 16.66 21.71
C PHE A 149 21.91 16.58 21.59
N LYS A 150 21.18 17.00 22.64
CA LYS A 150 19.72 17.16 22.56
C LYS A 150 19.29 18.13 21.47
N ASN A 151 19.97 19.26 21.33
CA ASN A 151 19.66 20.24 20.29
C ASN A 151 19.86 19.66 18.89
N LEU A 152 20.97 18.94 18.63
CA LEU A 152 21.21 18.26 17.35
C LEU A 152 20.10 17.24 17.01
N LEU A 153 19.67 16.45 17.99
CA LEU A 153 18.61 15.47 17.80
C LEU A 153 17.25 16.15 17.54
N LYS A 154 16.93 17.23 18.26
CA LYS A 154 15.69 18.02 18.04
C LYS A 154 15.69 18.72 16.69
N GLU A 155 16.82 19.29 16.27
CA GLU A 155 16.97 19.90 14.94
C GLU A 155 16.74 18.87 13.84
N ARG A 156 17.28 17.66 14.00
CA ARG A 156 17.03 16.58 13.04
C ARG A 156 15.59 16.09 13.06
N GLU A 157 15.01 15.88 14.25
CA GLU A 157 13.61 15.47 14.41
C GLU A 157 12.67 16.50 13.75
N SER A 158 12.84 17.78 14.08
CA SER A 158 12.07 18.86 13.46
C SER A 158 12.33 18.98 11.97
N TYR A 159 13.54 18.73 11.49
CA TYR A 159 13.83 18.66 10.06
C TYR A 159 13.10 17.49 9.39
N ILE A 160 13.10 16.28 9.98
CA ILE A 160 12.35 15.12 9.44
C ILE A 160 10.85 15.42 9.42
N ILE A 161 10.31 16.01 10.50
CA ILE A 161 8.90 16.39 10.60
C ILE A 161 8.56 17.50 9.60
N ASN A 162 9.44 18.49 9.39
CA ASN A 162 9.20 19.56 8.42
C ASN A 162 9.40 19.06 6.98
N GLN A 163 10.30 18.11 6.75
CA GLN A 163 10.48 17.45 5.47
C GLN A 163 9.27 16.55 5.17
N SER A 164 8.73 15.83 6.15
CA SER A 164 7.48 15.10 5.98
C SER A 164 6.32 16.07 5.76
N LYS A 165 6.20 17.14 6.54
CA LYS A 165 5.18 18.20 6.31
C LYS A 165 5.29 18.81 4.93
N SER A 166 6.49 19.12 4.42
CA SER A 166 6.67 19.66 3.06
C SER A 166 6.44 18.62 1.96
N ASN A 167 6.80 17.35 2.18
CA ASN A 167 6.42 16.24 1.30
C ASN A 167 4.88 16.02 1.27
N HIS A 168 4.18 16.42 2.34
CA HIS A 168 2.73 16.40 2.46
C HIS A 168 2.10 17.80 2.35
N TYR A 169 2.80 18.77 1.76
CA TYR A 169 2.32 20.14 1.50
C TYR A 169 1.72 20.92 2.69
N GLY A 170 2.05 20.55 3.93
CA GLY A 170 1.48 21.16 5.14
C GLY A 170 0.00 20.85 5.35
N LEU A 171 -0.55 19.88 4.61
CA LEU A 171 -1.94 19.46 4.70
C LEU A 171 -2.10 18.40 5.80
N LEU A 172 -2.35 18.93 7.01
CA LEU A 172 -3.00 18.31 8.17
C LEU A 172 -2.17 17.30 8.99
N GLU A 173 -2.29 17.43 10.31
CA GLU A 173 -1.99 16.37 11.28
C GLU A 173 -3.01 15.25 11.04
N LEU A 174 -2.55 14.00 10.89
CA LEU A 174 -3.33 12.82 10.49
C LEU A 174 -4.53 12.50 11.42
N ASN A 175 -4.71 13.23 12.52
CA ASN A 175 -5.61 12.85 13.60
C ASN A 175 -7.04 13.42 13.46
N ASP A 176 -7.28 14.40 12.57
CA ASP A 176 -8.56 15.12 12.51
C ASP A 176 -9.44 14.77 11.30
N LEU A 177 -8.99 13.89 10.40
CA LEU A 177 -9.77 13.45 9.25
C LEU A 177 -10.42 12.09 9.54
N PRO A 178 -11.68 11.85 9.16
CA PRO A 178 -12.28 10.53 9.25
C PRO A 178 -11.59 9.62 8.24
N ILE A 179 -10.58 8.87 8.67
CA ILE A 179 -9.90 7.89 7.82
C ILE A 179 -10.88 6.75 7.56
N PHE A 180 -11.44 6.69 6.36
CA PHE A 180 -12.26 5.58 5.87
C PHE A 180 -11.35 4.40 5.51
N GLU A 181 -10.77 3.78 6.54
CA GLU A 181 -9.93 2.59 6.41
C GLU A 181 -10.73 1.37 5.90
N ASP A 182 -12.02 1.31 6.25
CA ASP A 182 -12.87 0.15 5.99
C ASP A 182 -13.57 0.22 4.62
N THR A 183 -13.27 -0.74 3.76
CA THR A 183 -13.99 -1.04 2.51
C THR A 183 -14.82 -2.31 2.64
N PRO A 184 -15.76 -2.60 1.71
CA PRO A 184 -16.34 -3.93 1.61
C PRO A 184 -15.29 -5.05 1.51
N PHE A 185 -14.07 -4.79 1.05
CA PHE A 185 -13.01 -5.79 0.91
C PHE A 185 -12.05 -5.88 2.10
N GLY A 186 -12.30 -5.12 3.17
CA GLY A 186 -11.42 -5.01 4.34
C GLY A 186 -10.66 -3.68 4.38
N LYS A 187 -9.55 -3.65 5.11
CA LYS A 187 -8.80 -2.41 5.34
C LYS A 187 -7.95 -2.01 4.13
N LYS A 188 -8.09 -0.78 3.65
CA LYS A 188 -7.30 -0.27 2.50
C LYS A 188 -5.80 -0.37 2.73
N SER A 189 -5.33 0.00 3.93
CA SER A 189 -3.90 -0.04 4.28
C SER A 189 -3.30 -1.44 4.20
N GLU A 190 -4.04 -2.46 4.65
CA GLU A 190 -3.64 -3.87 4.57
C GLU A 190 -3.63 -4.36 3.11
N LEU A 191 -4.65 -4.01 2.33
CA LEU A 191 -4.74 -4.38 0.91
C LEU A 191 -3.62 -3.73 0.07
N VAL A 192 -3.31 -2.46 0.31
CA VAL A 192 -2.19 -1.74 -0.34
C VAL A 192 -0.86 -2.40 0.03
N SER A 193 -0.64 -2.67 1.32
CA SER A 193 0.58 -3.33 1.79
C SER A 193 0.73 -4.72 1.16
N SER A 194 -0.37 -5.48 1.09
CA SER A 194 -0.41 -6.79 0.45
C SER A 194 -0.12 -6.71 -1.06
N ALA A 195 -0.72 -5.76 -1.78
CA ALA A 195 -0.43 -5.52 -3.19
C ALA A 195 1.05 -5.20 -3.43
N ILE A 196 1.63 -4.29 -2.64
CA ILE A 196 3.06 -3.94 -2.74
C ILE A 196 3.94 -5.16 -2.46
N ASN A 197 3.63 -5.96 -1.44
CA ASN A 197 4.36 -7.19 -1.13
C ASN A 197 4.26 -8.22 -2.27
N LEU A 198 3.10 -8.36 -2.92
CA LEU A 198 2.94 -9.24 -4.08
C LEU A 198 3.70 -8.74 -5.31
N VAL A 199 3.67 -7.43 -5.58
CA VAL A 199 4.45 -6.84 -6.69
C VAL A 199 5.96 -6.97 -6.43
N THR A 200 6.44 -6.69 -5.22
CA THR A 200 7.86 -6.83 -4.88
C THR A 200 8.33 -8.29 -4.90
N SER A 201 7.52 -9.21 -4.36
CA SER A 201 7.83 -10.64 -4.43
C SER A 201 7.77 -11.19 -5.86
N SER A 202 6.98 -10.60 -6.75
CA SER A 202 6.88 -10.94 -8.18
C SER A 202 8.12 -10.59 -9.02
N SER A 203 9.21 -10.10 -8.41
CA SER A 203 10.44 -9.77 -9.15
C SER A 203 11.00 -10.98 -9.89
N VAL A 204 11.53 -10.75 -11.10
CA VAL A 204 12.04 -11.79 -12.01
C VAL A 204 13.08 -12.70 -11.35
N SER A 205 13.89 -12.15 -10.43
CA SER A 205 14.93 -12.89 -9.70
C SER A 205 14.40 -13.93 -8.71
N ASN A 206 13.13 -13.85 -8.32
CA ASN A 206 12.56 -14.70 -7.27
C ASN A 206 11.93 -15.99 -7.81
N PHE A 207 11.80 -16.16 -9.13
CA PHE A 207 11.15 -17.31 -9.76
C PHE A 207 12.15 -18.10 -10.59
N GLN A 208 12.05 -19.43 -10.53
CA GLN A 208 12.83 -20.32 -11.40
C GLN A 208 12.48 -20.12 -12.88
N ASP A 209 11.20 -19.91 -13.16
CA ASP A 209 10.70 -19.45 -14.46
C ASP A 209 10.11 -18.03 -14.33
N PRO A 210 10.84 -16.98 -14.78
CA PRO A 210 10.36 -15.59 -14.80
C PRO A 210 9.06 -15.34 -15.55
N TYR A 211 8.62 -16.26 -16.41
CA TYR A 211 7.39 -16.16 -17.19
C TYR A 211 6.44 -17.33 -16.91
N GLY A 212 6.71 -18.08 -15.84
CA GLY A 212 5.90 -19.19 -15.41
C GLY A 212 4.54 -18.76 -14.83
N PRO A 213 3.60 -19.70 -14.70
CA PRO A 213 2.24 -19.43 -14.24
C PRO A 213 2.21 -18.92 -12.78
N GLU A 214 3.17 -19.31 -11.95
CA GLU A 214 3.24 -18.89 -10.55
C GLU A 214 3.42 -17.38 -10.39
N ARG A 215 4.37 -16.81 -11.13
CA ARG A 215 4.63 -15.36 -11.12
C ARG A 215 3.45 -14.60 -11.69
N VAL A 216 2.88 -15.10 -12.80
CA VAL A 216 1.69 -14.49 -13.41
C VAL A 216 0.52 -14.47 -12.44
N ASN A 217 0.25 -15.58 -11.75
CA ASN A 217 -0.81 -15.65 -10.74
C ASN A 217 -0.53 -14.74 -9.54
N THR A 218 0.74 -14.57 -9.13
CA THR A 218 1.10 -13.60 -8.07
C THR A 218 0.79 -12.17 -8.50
N LEU A 219 1.09 -11.82 -9.75
CA LEU A 219 0.75 -10.51 -10.31
C LEU A 219 -0.76 -10.33 -10.49
N LEU A 220 -1.49 -11.36 -10.91
CA LEU A 220 -2.96 -11.32 -10.98
C LEU A 220 -3.57 -11.09 -9.59
N ASN A 221 -3.04 -11.73 -8.55
CA ASN A 221 -3.45 -11.48 -7.17
C ASN A 221 -3.13 -10.05 -6.72
N ALA A 222 -1.99 -9.49 -7.15
CA ALA A 222 -1.67 -8.09 -6.91
C ALA A 222 -2.69 -7.16 -7.61
N CYS A 223 -3.03 -7.44 -8.87
CA CYS A 223 -4.05 -6.70 -9.62
C CYS A 223 -5.42 -6.74 -8.93
N ASP A 224 -5.77 -7.89 -8.35
CA ASP A 224 -7.00 -8.05 -7.58
C ASP A 224 -6.99 -7.18 -6.32
N ASN A 225 -5.88 -7.19 -5.55
CA ASN A 225 -5.76 -6.32 -4.38
C ASN A 225 -5.85 -4.84 -4.75
N ILE A 226 -5.23 -4.42 -5.88
CA ILE A 226 -5.34 -3.04 -6.39
C ILE A 226 -6.80 -2.69 -6.71
N PHE A 227 -7.54 -3.61 -7.32
CA PHE A 227 -8.99 -3.44 -7.56
C PHE A 227 -9.76 -3.31 -6.24
N MET A 228 -9.50 -4.18 -5.26
CA MET A 228 -10.16 -4.17 -3.94
C MET A 228 -9.90 -2.88 -3.15
N VAL A 229 -8.74 -2.24 -3.34
CA VAL A 229 -8.45 -0.91 -2.75
C VAL A 229 -9.34 0.19 -3.34
N GLY A 230 -9.83 0.00 -4.58
CA GLY A 230 -10.60 0.99 -5.34
C GLY A 230 -9.81 1.69 -6.45
N LEU A 231 -8.57 1.24 -6.73
CA LEU A 231 -7.72 1.77 -7.80
C LEU A 231 -8.02 1.07 -9.12
N ILE A 232 -9.19 1.34 -9.69
CA ILE A 232 -9.72 0.59 -10.85
C ILE A 232 -8.90 0.83 -12.12
N GLU A 233 -8.44 2.07 -12.35
CA GLU A 233 -7.63 2.40 -13.52
C GLU A 233 -6.26 1.72 -13.45
N ASP A 234 -5.60 1.76 -12.29
CA ASP A 234 -4.32 1.09 -12.06
C ASP A 234 -4.46 -0.43 -12.18
N SER A 235 -5.56 -1.01 -11.69
CA SER A 235 -5.83 -2.44 -11.86
C SER A 235 -5.98 -2.82 -13.34
N LEU A 236 -6.71 -2.01 -14.12
CA LEU A 236 -6.87 -2.23 -15.56
C LEU A 236 -5.54 -2.07 -16.32
N ALA A 237 -4.75 -1.04 -15.98
CA ALA A 237 -3.43 -0.81 -16.57
C ALA A 237 -2.48 -1.97 -16.28
N THR A 238 -2.44 -2.43 -15.02
CA THR A 238 -1.59 -3.57 -14.63
C THR A 238 -2.03 -4.86 -15.33
N LEU A 239 -3.34 -5.09 -15.48
CA LEU A 239 -3.85 -6.23 -16.26
C LEU A 239 -3.49 -6.14 -17.75
N LEU A 240 -3.51 -4.95 -18.32
CA LEU A 240 -3.11 -4.71 -19.70
C LEU A 240 -1.63 -5.00 -19.91
N GLU A 241 -0.76 -4.45 -19.06
CA GLU A 241 0.68 -4.72 -19.09
C GLU A 241 0.96 -6.22 -18.97
N LEU A 242 0.26 -6.89 -18.05
CA LEU A 242 0.39 -8.33 -17.88
C LEU A 242 -0.08 -9.10 -19.12
N TYR A 243 -1.17 -8.68 -19.75
CA TYR A 243 -1.70 -9.29 -20.97
C TYR A 243 -0.75 -9.12 -22.15
N GLU A 244 -0.19 -7.92 -22.34
CA GLU A 244 0.82 -7.64 -23.37
C GLU A 244 2.09 -8.46 -23.13
N ASP A 245 2.58 -8.51 -21.89
CA ASP A 245 3.74 -9.32 -21.53
C ASP A 245 3.49 -10.81 -21.78
N PHE A 246 2.30 -11.31 -21.44
CA PHE A 246 1.91 -12.69 -21.61
C PHE A 246 1.74 -13.07 -23.09
N SER A 247 1.05 -12.22 -23.87
CA SER A 247 0.75 -12.45 -25.28
C SER A 247 1.99 -12.36 -26.18
N ASN A 248 2.92 -11.45 -25.88
CA ASN A 248 4.15 -11.28 -26.65
C ASN A 248 5.18 -12.39 -26.37
N LYS A 249 5.13 -13.00 -25.17
CA LYS A 249 6.19 -13.91 -24.72
C LYS A 249 5.84 -15.40 -24.87
N ASN A 250 4.61 -15.79 -25.26
CA ASN A 250 4.17 -17.15 -25.68
C ASN A 250 5.08 -18.29 -25.17
N ARG A 251 5.08 -18.56 -23.86
CA ARG A 251 6.10 -19.42 -23.21
C ARG A 251 5.59 -20.46 -22.23
N LEU A 252 4.28 -20.52 -21.97
CA LEU A 252 3.76 -21.62 -21.15
C LEU A 252 3.85 -22.91 -21.96
N VAL A 253 4.76 -23.79 -21.53
CA VAL A 253 5.00 -25.10 -22.18
C VAL A 253 3.83 -26.06 -21.96
N ASN A 254 3.03 -25.83 -20.91
CA ASN A 254 1.87 -26.63 -20.52
C ASN A 254 0.56 -25.90 -20.80
N LEU A 255 -0.30 -26.53 -21.60
CA LEU A 255 -1.66 -26.06 -21.93
C LEU A 255 -2.56 -25.87 -20.70
N ILE A 256 -2.38 -26.71 -19.67
CA ILE A 256 -3.18 -26.65 -18.42
C ILE A 256 -2.87 -25.36 -17.65
N ASP A 257 -1.58 -25.01 -17.54
CA ASP A 257 -1.14 -23.81 -16.84
C ASP A 257 -1.63 -22.56 -17.57
N GLU A 258 -1.63 -22.60 -18.90
CA GLU A 258 -2.19 -21.55 -19.75
C GLU A 258 -3.69 -21.37 -19.51
N GLU A 259 -4.48 -22.45 -19.53
CA GLU A 259 -5.93 -22.38 -19.23
C GLU A 259 -6.21 -21.78 -17.85
N THR A 260 -5.42 -22.12 -16.82
CA THR A 260 -5.63 -21.56 -15.48
C THR A 260 -5.38 -20.05 -15.43
N VAL A 261 -4.32 -19.58 -16.09
CA VAL A 261 -3.97 -18.16 -16.17
C VAL A 261 -5.05 -17.39 -16.94
N TYR A 262 -5.49 -17.90 -18.11
CA TYR A 262 -6.59 -17.29 -18.86
C TYR A 262 -7.88 -17.24 -18.04
N LYS A 263 -8.22 -18.31 -17.30
CA LYS A 263 -9.41 -18.33 -16.46
C LYS A 263 -9.34 -17.28 -15.34
N ASN A 264 -8.20 -17.15 -14.66
CA ASN A 264 -8.00 -16.17 -13.60
C ASN A 264 -8.04 -14.75 -14.14
N MET A 265 -7.37 -14.49 -15.26
CA MET A 265 -7.39 -13.19 -15.92
C MET A 265 -8.81 -12.82 -16.40
N ASN A 266 -9.54 -13.75 -17.01
CA ASN A 266 -10.93 -13.52 -17.43
C ASN A 266 -11.85 -13.21 -16.24
N LYS A 267 -11.65 -13.90 -15.11
CA LYS A 267 -12.38 -13.61 -13.86
C LYS A 267 -12.14 -12.18 -13.38
N LEU A 268 -10.90 -11.67 -13.46
CA LEU A 268 -10.59 -10.28 -13.10
C LEU A 268 -11.14 -9.29 -14.13
N LEU A 269 -10.98 -9.55 -15.43
CA LEU A 269 -11.50 -8.70 -16.50
C LEU A 269 -13.02 -8.53 -16.41
N ARG A 270 -13.73 -9.60 -16.04
CA ARG A 270 -15.19 -9.59 -15.86
C ARG A 270 -15.67 -8.60 -14.79
N LYS A 271 -14.85 -8.27 -13.77
CA LYS A 271 -15.18 -7.25 -12.76
C LYS A 271 -14.53 -5.89 -13.04
N VAL A 272 -13.27 -5.87 -13.50
CA VAL A 272 -12.50 -4.64 -13.68
C VAL A 272 -13.05 -3.82 -14.86
N VAL A 273 -13.22 -4.44 -16.04
CA VAL A 273 -13.62 -3.70 -17.25
C VAL A 273 -15.01 -3.08 -17.09
N PRO A 274 -16.06 -3.81 -16.66
CA PRO A 274 -17.37 -3.21 -16.45
C PRO A 274 -17.36 -2.08 -15.41
N THR A 275 -16.65 -2.28 -14.29
CA THR A 275 -16.53 -1.24 -13.24
C THR A 275 -15.83 0.01 -13.77
N TYR A 276 -14.73 -0.15 -14.49
CA TYR A 276 -14.02 0.96 -15.14
C TYR A 276 -14.94 1.73 -16.08
N THR A 277 -15.72 1.04 -16.92
CA THR A 277 -16.58 1.70 -17.91
C THR A 277 -17.74 2.45 -17.29
N LEU A 278 -18.28 1.98 -16.16
CA LEU A 278 -19.30 2.69 -15.38
C LEU A 278 -18.73 4.01 -14.83
N LEU A 279 -17.49 4.00 -14.35
CA LEU A 279 -16.82 5.17 -13.77
C LEU A 279 -16.37 6.17 -14.85
N ALA A 280 -15.68 5.69 -15.90
CA ALA A 280 -15.09 6.54 -16.93
C ALA A 280 -16.12 7.08 -17.93
N SER A 281 -17.21 6.35 -18.16
CA SER A 281 -18.16 6.65 -19.23
C SER A 281 -19.60 6.26 -18.90
N SER A 282 -20.18 6.97 -17.93
CA SER A 282 -21.51 6.67 -17.41
C SER A 282 -22.66 6.71 -18.44
N THR A 283 -22.47 7.28 -19.63
CA THR A 283 -23.51 7.40 -20.66
C THR A 283 -23.64 6.16 -21.54
N SER A 284 -22.53 5.44 -21.77
CA SER A 284 -22.50 4.30 -22.69
C SER A 284 -21.51 3.21 -22.25
N PRO A 285 -21.58 2.73 -21.00
CA PRO A 285 -20.66 1.71 -20.47
C PRO A 285 -20.68 0.39 -21.26
N TYR A 286 -21.81 -0.02 -21.83
CA TYR A 286 -21.92 -1.26 -22.61
C TYR A 286 -20.99 -1.25 -23.83
N ASN A 287 -21.12 -0.22 -24.66
CA ASN A 287 -20.33 -0.07 -25.88
C ASN A 287 -18.84 0.11 -25.56
N ASN A 288 -18.52 0.85 -24.50
CA ASN A 288 -17.14 1.09 -24.09
C ASN A 288 -16.48 -0.18 -23.53
N ALA A 289 -17.21 -1.01 -22.79
CA ALA A 289 -16.71 -2.31 -22.35
C ALA A 289 -16.38 -3.19 -23.57
N GLN A 290 -17.30 -3.29 -24.53
CA GLN A 290 -17.04 -4.03 -25.77
C GLN A 290 -15.82 -3.50 -26.53
N MET A 291 -15.65 -2.18 -26.61
CA MET A 291 -14.49 -1.57 -27.25
C MET A 291 -13.19 -1.89 -26.52
N ILE A 292 -13.17 -1.90 -25.18
CA ILE A 292 -12.00 -2.28 -24.39
C ILE A 292 -11.62 -3.73 -24.66
N TYR A 293 -12.56 -4.67 -24.59
CA TYR A 293 -12.28 -6.07 -24.91
C TYR A 293 -11.76 -6.22 -26.35
N LYS A 294 -12.43 -5.58 -27.32
CA LYS A 294 -12.05 -5.67 -28.73
C LYS A 294 -10.69 -5.06 -29.07
N LYS A 295 -10.29 -3.97 -28.41
CA LYS A 295 -9.06 -3.23 -28.74
C LYS A 295 -7.86 -3.63 -27.88
N LEU A 296 -8.11 -3.97 -26.61
CA LEU A 296 -7.06 -4.14 -25.61
C LEU A 296 -6.90 -5.60 -25.16
N PHE A 297 -7.94 -6.43 -25.30
CA PHE A 297 -7.93 -7.83 -24.87
C PHE A 297 -8.49 -8.77 -25.95
N GLU A 298 -7.92 -8.74 -27.16
CA GLU A 298 -8.45 -9.42 -28.35
C GLU A 298 -8.70 -10.93 -28.18
N LYS A 299 -7.92 -11.59 -27.31
CA LYS A 299 -8.05 -13.03 -27.01
C LYS A 299 -9.15 -13.36 -25.99
N PHE A 300 -9.73 -12.36 -25.33
CA PHE A 300 -10.75 -12.54 -24.29
C PHE A 300 -12.12 -12.11 -24.81
N SER A 301 -13.09 -13.00 -24.70
CA SER A 301 -14.49 -12.65 -24.90
C SER A 301 -15.09 -12.13 -23.59
N PRO A 302 -15.77 -10.97 -23.60
CA PRO A 302 -16.49 -10.50 -22.42
C PRO A 302 -17.58 -11.48 -22.03
N ASP A 303 -17.85 -11.59 -20.73
CA ASP A 303 -19.03 -12.31 -20.25
C ASP A 303 -20.31 -11.60 -20.73
N PRO A 304 -21.13 -12.25 -21.58
CA PRO A 304 -22.27 -11.59 -22.20
C PRO A 304 -23.31 -11.11 -21.16
N ALA A 305 -23.55 -11.88 -20.11
CA ALA A 305 -24.51 -11.51 -19.07
C ALA A 305 -24.05 -10.25 -18.31
N SER A 306 -22.77 -10.16 -17.91
CA SER A 306 -22.22 -8.96 -17.26
C SER A 306 -22.30 -7.73 -18.16
N LEU A 307 -22.16 -7.88 -19.49
CA LEU A 307 -22.41 -6.76 -20.41
C LEU A 307 -23.88 -6.34 -20.41
N HIS A 308 -24.83 -7.27 -20.43
CA HIS A 308 -26.24 -6.92 -20.41
C HIS A 308 -26.66 -6.20 -19.11
N TYR A 309 -25.97 -6.41 -17.98
CA TYR A 309 -26.14 -5.54 -16.80
C TYR A 309 -25.78 -4.08 -17.10
N LEU A 310 -24.68 -3.80 -17.81
CA LEU A 310 -24.34 -2.43 -18.22
C LEU A 310 -25.41 -1.81 -19.11
N LEU A 311 -26.03 -2.62 -19.98
CA LEU A 311 -27.15 -2.18 -20.80
C LEU A 311 -28.39 -1.86 -19.94
N ILE A 312 -28.69 -2.66 -18.91
CA ILE A 312 -29.73 -2.32 -17.94
C ILE A 312 -29.44 -0.96 -17.31
N TYR A 313 -28.20 -0.70 -16.88
CA TYR A 313 -27.83 0.59 -16.29
C TYR A 313 -28.04 1.77 -17.26
N GLU A 314 -27.63 1.63 -18.53
CA GLU A 314 -27.89 2.65 -19.56
C GLU A 314 -29.39 2.97 -19.65
N ARG A 315 -30.24 1.95 -19.64
CA ARG A 315 -31.70 2.11 -19.68
C ARG A 315 -32.28 2.64 -18.38
N VAL A 316 -31.77 2.24 -17.23
CA VAL A 316 -32.20 2.78 -15.93
C VAL A 316 -31.93 4.28 -15.90
N ARG A 317 -30.72 4.69 -16.28
CA ARG A 317 -30.34 6.10 -16.34
C ARG A 317 -31.27 6.91 -17.25
N THR A 318 -31.59 6.42 -18.45
CA THR A 318 -32.53 7.14 -19.34
C THR A 318 -33.93 7.25 -18.73
N ASN A 319 -34.41 6.17 -18.11
CA ASN A 319 -35.76 6.11 -17.52
C ASN A 319 -35.90 6.86 -16.18
N LEU A 320 -34.79 7.19 -15.51
CA LEU A 320 -34.79 8.09 -14.35
C LEU A 320 -35.06 9.55 -14.76
N TYR A 321 -34.66 9.95 -15.98
CA TYR A 321 -34.86 11.30 -16.50
C TYR A 321 -36.14 11.45 -17.35
N GLU A 322 -36.56 10.38 -18.03
CA GLU A 322 -37.75 10.37 -18.89
C GLU A 322 -38.74 9.29 -18.41
N ILE A 323 -39.96 9.69 -18.03
CA ILE A 323 -41.00 8.75 -17.59
C ILE A 323 -41.47 7.92 -18.79
N ASN A 324 -40.91 6.72 -18.93
CA ASN A 324 -41.34 5.75 -19.93
C ASN A 324 -42.27 4.70 -19.30
N LYS A 325 -43.52 4.67 -19.75
CA LYS A 325 -44.52 3.71 -19.29
C LYS A 325 -44.23 2.25 -19.70
N PHE A 326 -43.31 2.03 -20.62
CA PHE A 326 -42.93 0.70 -21.12
C PHE A 326 -41.57 0.21 -20.62
N ALA A 327 -40.95 0.92 -19.67
CA ALA A 327 -39.62 0.60 -19.16
C ALA A 327 -39.52 -0.84 -18.62
N SER A 328 -40.55 -1.34 -17.92
CA SER A 328 -40.59 -2.70 -17.38
C SER A 328 -40.47 -3.79 -18.45
N TYR A 329 -41.10 -3.61 -19.62
CA TYR A 329 -40.98 -4.55 -20.74
C TYR A 329 -39.61 -4.49 -21.42
N GLU A 330 -39.00 -3.30 -21.52
CA GLU A 330 -37.63 -3.13 -22.02
C GLU A 330 -36.62 -3.85 -21.12
N PHE A 331 -36.75 -3.68 -19.79
CA PHE A 331 -35.91 -4.39 -18.82
C PHE A 331 -36.12 -5.91 -18.89
N LEU A 332 -37.37 -6.37 -18.99
CA LEU A 332 -37.67 -7.80 -19.14
C LEU A 332 -36.99 -8.39 -20.39
N GLU A 333 -36.97 -7.68 -21.52
CA GLU A 333 -36.27 -8.14 -22.73
C GLU A 333 -34.76 -8.32 -22.48
N ILE A 334 -34.13 -7.35 -21.83
CA ILE A 334 -32.70 -7.41 -21.52
C ILE A 334 -32.41 -8.52 -20.48
N ILE A 335 -33.27 -8.68 -19.49
CA ILE A 335 -33.13 -9.68 -18.43
C ILE A 335 -33.34 -11.11 -18.98
N ASN A 336 -34.24 -11.29 -19.93
CA ASN A 336 -34.37 -12.56 -20.65
C ASN A 336 -33.13 -12.91 -21.48
N LYS A 337 -32.42 -11.89 -22.02
CA LYS A 337 -31.09 -12.13 -22.63
C LYS A 337 -30.09 -12.60 -21.59
N ILE A 338 -30.07 -12.02 -20.38
CA ILE A 338 -29.23 -12.51 -19.27
C ILE A 338 -29.57 -13.97 -18.94
N TYR A 339 -30.86 -14.32 -18.83
CA TYR A 339 -31.31 -15.69 -18.58
C TYR A 339 -30.75 -16.70 -19.60
N SER A 340 -30.73 -16.32 -20.88
CA SER A 340 -30.20 -17.19 -21.95
C SER A 340 -28.70 -17.53 -21.78
N TYR A 341 -27.93 -16.65 -21.14
CA TYR A 341 -26.51 -16.87 -20.85
C TYR A 341 -26.26 -17.43 -19.44
N ARG A 342 -27.13 -17.13 -18.47
CA ARG A 342 -27.07 -17.59 -17.07
C ARG A 342 -28.48 -18.01 -16.59
N PRO A 343 -28.92 -19.24 -16.88
CA PRO A 343 -30.29 -19.70 -16.60
C PRO A 343 -30.60 -19.97 -15.12
N HIS A 344 -29.59 -19.88 -14.24
CA HIS A 344 -29.72 -20.04 -12.78
C HIS A 344 -29.28 -18.76 -12.05
N ASP A 345 -29.45 -17.61 -12.69
CA ASP A 345 -29.14 -16.33 -12.06
C ASP A 345 -30.31 -15.91 -11.17
N ASP A 346 -30.12 -15.98 -9.84
CA ASP A 346 -31.15 -15.70 -8.83
C ASP A 346 -31.84 -14.33 -9.03
N PHE A 347 -31.11 -13.34 -9.53
CA PHE A 347 -31.68 -12.01 -9.80
C PHE A 347 -32.71 -12.07 -10.92
N VAL A 348 -32.41 -12.82 -11.99
CA VAL A 348 -33.31 -12.93 -13.14
C VAL A 348 -34.60 -13.67 -12.77
N GLU A 349 -34.48 -14.76 -12.02
CA GLU A 349 -35.64 -15.52 -11.54
C GLU A 349 -36.55 -14.64 -10.66
N LEU A 350 -35.97 -13.96 -9.66
CA LEU A 350 -36.74 -13.11 -8.76
C LEU A 350 -37.32 -11.88 -9.44
N TYR A 351 -36.63 -11.30 -10.43
CA TYR A 351 -37.16 -10.17 -11.19
C TYR A 351 -38.36 -10.58 -12.06
N ASN A 352 -38.31 -11.77 -12.67
CA ASN A 352 -39.44 -12.31 -13.42
C ASN A 352 -40.66 -12.58 -12.52
N ILE A 353 -40.43 -13.05 -11.29
CA ILE A 353 -41.51 -13.19 -10.29
C ILE A 353 -42.08 -11.82 -9.95
N TYR A 354 -41.22 -10.81 -9.70
CA TYR A 354 -41.65 -9.45 -9.38
C TYR A 354 -42.56 -8.83 -10.44
N ILE A 355 -42.23 -8.98 -11.72
CA ILE A 355 -43.06 -8.43 -12.81
C ILE A 355 -44.46 -9.05 -12.84
N ASN A 356 -44.57 -10.34 -12.54
CA ASN A 356 -45.85 -11.04 -12.54
C ASN A 356 -46.64 -10.80 -11.24
N GLU A 357 -45.93 -10.71 -10.11
CA GLU A 357 -46.48 -10.60 -8.76
C GLU A 357 -45.67 -9.57 -7.93
N PRO A 358 -45.92 -8.26 -8.12
CA PRO A 358 -45.15 -7.22 -7.44
C PRO A 358 -45.38 -7.26 -5.93
N ASN A 359 -44.28 -7.40 -5.18
CA ASN A 359 -44.30 -7.50 -3.72
C ASN A 359 -43.02 -6.91 -3.11
N ASN A 360 -43.17 -6.11 -2.05
CA ASN A 360 -42.04 -5.54 -1.29
C ASN A 360 -41.08 -6.60 -0.76
N ASN A 361 -41.56 -7.80 -0.38
CA ASN A 361 -40.69 -8.89 0.06
C ASN A 361 -39.72 -9.34 -1.04
N ILE A 362 -40.15 -9.32 -2.29
CA ILE A 362 -39.29 -9.67 -3.44
C ILE A 362 -38.26 -8.56 -3.67
N LEU A 363 -38.61 -7.30 -3.47
CA LEU A 363 -37.66 -6.18 -3.53
C LEU A 363 -36.55 -6.31 -2.48
N PHE A 364 -36.88 -6.72 -1.25
CA PHE A 364 -35.88 -7.03 -0.23
C PHE A 364 -34.97 -8.20 -0.65
N GLN A 365 -35.51 -9.25 -1.27
CA GLN A 365 -34.72 -10.37 -1.77
C GLN A 365 -33.79 -9.95 -2.92
N LEU A 366 -34.28 -9.18 -3.89
CA LEU A 366 -33.47 -8.61 -4.98
C LEU A 366 -32.35 -7.72 -4.44
N LYS A 367 -32.65 -6.88 -3.44
CA LYS A 367 -31.65 -6.07 -2.75
C LYS A 367 -30.58 -6.95 -2.11
N ASN A 368 -30.97 -8.03 -1.41
CA ASN A 368 -30.01 -8.92 -0.75
C ASN A 368 -29.11 -9.66 -1.76
N ILE A 369 -29.61 -9.98 -2.96
CA ILE A 369 -28.78 -10.50 -4.05
C ILE A 369 -27.73 -9.46 -4.47
N GLY A 370 -28.13 -8.19 -4.60
CA GLY A 370 -27.20 -7.09 -4.86
C GLY A 370 -26.10 -7.01 -3.80
N GLU A 371 -26.45 -7.09 -2.51
CA GLU A 371 -25.48 -7.10 -1.40
C GLU A 371 -24.48 -8.24 -1.47
N GLN A 372 -24.95 -9.46 -1.76
CA GLN A 372 -24.08 -10.62 -1.93
C GLN A 372 -23.10 -10.45 -3.10
N ARG A 373 -23.51 -9.72 -4.14
CA ARG A 373 -22.68 -9.46 -5.32
C ARG A 373 -21.64 -8.36 -5.12
N ILE A 374 -21.76 -7.49 -4.13
CA ILE A 374 -20.79 -6.39 -3.88
C ILE A 374 -19.35 -6.92 -3.84
N TYR A 375 -19.13 -8.11 -3.28
CA TYR A 375 -17.78 -8.68 -3.12
C TYR A 375 -17.23 -9.36 -4.37
N SER A 376 -18.08 -9.82 -5.29
CA SER A 376 -17.65 -10.62 -6.44
C SER A 376 -17.77 -9.84 -7.75
N LEU A 377 -18.88 -9.12 -7.93
CA LEU A 377 -19.25 -8.38 -9.13
C LEU A 377 -19.88 -7.03 -8.72
N PRO A 378 -19.07 -6.07 -8.23
CA PRO A 378 -19.58 -4.79 -7.74
C PRO A 378 -20.37 -3.99 -8.79
N ASN A 379 -19.98 -4.13 -10.06
CA ASN A 379 -20.70 -3.53 -11.18
C ASN A 379 -22.13 -4.06 -11.30
N GLU A 380 -22.33 -5.39 -11.20
CA GLU A 380 -23.67 -5.99 -11.27
C GLU A 380 -24.50 -5.59 -10.03
N ALA A 381 -23.88 -5.60 -8.84
CA ALA A 381 -24.53 -5.14 -7.61
C ALA A 381 -25.05 -3.70 -7.74
N PHE A 382 -24.21 -2.79 -8.24
CA PHE A 382 -24.60 -1.39 -8.47
C PHE A 382 -25.78 -1.27 -9.44
N VAL A 383 -25.77 -2.00 -10.56
CA VAL A 383 -26.89 -2.00 -11.52
C VAL A 383 -28.19 -2.49 -10.86
N ILE A 384 -28.12 -3.52 -10.02
CA ILE A 384 -29.28 -4.02 -9.27
C ILE A 384 -29.84 -2.92 -8.35
N PHE A 385 -28.98 -2.19 -7.62
CA PHE A 385 -29.41 -1.10 -6.75
C PHE A 385 -30.02 0.07 -7.52
N GLU A 386 -29.49 0.40 -8.70
CA GLU A 386 -30.02 1.44 -9.57
C GLU A 386 -31.41 1.05 -10.12
N LEU A 387 -31.58 -0.20 -10.54
CA LEU A 387 -32.87 -0.71 -10.99
C LEU A 387 -33.91 -0.70 -9.86
N LEU A 388 -33.53 -1.11 -8.65
CA LEU A 388 -34.40 -1.04 -7.48
C LEU A 388 -34.79 0.39 -7.14
N ARG A 389 -33.84 1.33 -7.22
CA ARG A 389 -34.12 2.77 -7.02
C ARG A 389 -35.15 3.29 -8.02
N LEU A 390 -35.02 2.91 -9.30
CA LEU A 390 -36.00 3.26 -10.33
C LEU A 390 -37.39 2.70 -10.01
N ILE A 391 -37.48 1.43 -9.61
CA ILE A 391 -38.76 0.79 -9.25
C ILE A 391 -39.40 1.52 -8.07
N ILE A 392 -38.65 1.77 -7.00
CA ILE A 392 -39.11 2.50 -5.81
C ILE A 392 -39.68 3.88 -6.21
N GLN A 393 -38.98 4.58 -7.10
CA GLN A 393 -39.40 5.89 -7.60
C GLN A 393 -40.65 5.82 -8.49
N GLN A 394 -40.73 4.86 -9.42
CA GLN A 394 -41.85 4.75 -10.35
C GLN A 394 -43.13 4.27 -9.67
N GLU A 395 -43.01 3.38 -8.69
CA GLU A 395 -44.14 2.80 -7.96
C GLU A 395 -44.48 3.58 -6.68
N ASN A 396 -43.73 4.65 -6.36
CA ASN A 396 -43.87 5.45 -5.14
C ASN A 396 -43.86 4.60 -3.85
N ILE A 397 -42.91 3.68 -3.75
CA ILE A 397 -42.79 2.76 -2.62
C ILE A 397 -42.12 3.48 -1.44
N SER A 398 -42.87 3.74 -0.38
CA SER A 398 -42.37 4.43 0.83
C SER A 398 -42.07 3.42 1.95
N ASP A 399 -41.08 2.54 1.74
CA ASP A 399 -40.57 1.64 2.79
C ASP A 399 -39.24 2.16 3.39
N PRO A 400 -39.24 2.63 4.65
CA PRO A 400 -38.05 3.22 5.29
C PRO A 400 -36.90 2.23 5.45
N TYR A 401 -37.19 0.95 5.67
CA TYR A 401 -36.16 -0.07 5.87
C TYR A 401 -35.47 -0.40 4.56
N LEU A 402 -36.23 -0.52 3.46
CA LEU A 402 -35.67 -0.77 2.14
C LEU A 402 -34.79 0.40 1.69
N ALA A 403 -35.27 1.64 1.87
CA ALA A 403 -34.54 2.84 1.47
C ALA A 403 -33.26 3.06 2.29
N SER A 404 -33.33 2.94 3.63
CA SER A 404 -32.15 3.06 4.51
C SER A 404 -31.12 1.99 4.21
N SER A 405 -31.57 0.75 3.95
CA SER A 405 -30.65 -0.33 3.58
C SER A 405 -30.04 -0.15 2.20
N LEU A 406 -30.76 0.39 1.21
CA LEU A 406 -30.19 0.75 -0.09
C LEU A 406 -29.17 1.88 0.05
N LEU A 407 -29.47 2.93 0.82
CA LEU A 407 -28.55 4.03 1.10
C LEU A 407 -27.25 3.52 1.74
N LYS A 408 -27.34 2.54 2.66
CA LYS A 408 -26.17 1.88 3.24
C LYS A 408 -25.30 1.20 2.19
N ASN A 409 -25.90 0.56 1.18
CA ASN A 409 -25.15 -0.11 0.11
C ASN A 409 -24.45 0.89 -0.82
N TYR A 410 -25.13 1.98 -1.18
CA TYR A 410 -24.51 3.10 -1.90
C TYR A 410 -23.34 3.71 -1.11
N TYR A 411 -23.51 3.88 0.20
CA TYR A 411 -22.45 4.36 1.08
C TYR A 411 -21.25 3.40 1.15
N GLN A 412 -21.48 2.09 1.17
CA GLN A 412 -20.39 1.09 1.11
C GLN A 412 -19.63 1.15 -0.22
N LEU A 413 -20.32 1.29 -1.35
CA LEU A 413 -19.69 1.47 -2.67
C LEU A 413 -18.90 2.77 -2.73
N TRP A 414 -19.40 3.84 -2.11
CA TRP A 414 -18.69 5.10 -2.00
C TRP A 414 -17.43 5.01 -1.11
N LYS A 415 -17.48 4.27 0.01
CA LYS A 415 -16.28 4.00 0.84
C LYS A 415 -15.20 3.25 0.07
N TRP A 416 -15.62 2.31 -0.78
CA TRP A 416 -14.72 1.62 -1.69
C TRP A 416 -14.11 2.62 -2.69
N ILE A 417 -14.94 3.28 -3.50
CA ILE A 417 -14.52 4.25 -4.52
C ILE A 417 -15.32 5.55 -4.32
N PRO A 418 -14.71 6.60 -3.76
CA PRO A 418 -15.39 7.87 -3.54
C PRO A 418 -15.70 8.57 -4.87
N CYS A 419 -16.91 8.36 -5.40
CA CYS A 419 -17.35 8.88 -6.69
C CYS A 419 -18.81 9.32 -6.65
N ASN A 420 -19.14 10.39 -7.39
CA ASN A 420 -20.52 10.90 -7.52
C ASN A 420 -21.48 9.86 -8.13
N LEU A 421 -20.95 8.87 -8.85
CA LEU A 421 -21.74 7.75 -9.37
C LEU A 421 -22.46 6.99 -8.23
N PHE A 422 -21.76 6.74 -7.11
CA PHE A 422 -22.28 5.94 -6.00
C PHE A 422 -23.02 6.75 -4.94
N LEU A 423 -22.70 8.03 -4.78
CA LEU A 423 -23.41 8.89 -3.83
C LEU A 423 -23.47 10.33 -4.34
N HIS A 424 -24.69 10.83 -4.53
CA HIS A 424 -24.97 12.21 -4.94
C HIS A 424 -26.31 12.67 -4.35
N LYS A 425 -26.65 13.94 -4.57
CA LYS A 425 -27.83 14.57 -3.95
C LYS A 425 -29.14 13.85 -4.29
N GLU A 426 -29.33 13.40 -5.53
CA GLU A 426 -30.58 12.73 -5.94
C GLU A 426 -30.77 11.39 -5.21
N ILE A 427 -29.71 10.57 -5.06
CA ILE A 427 -29.74 9.37 -4.22
C ILE A 427 -30.19 9.69 -2.79
N LEU A 428 -29.63 10.77 -2.23
CA LEU A 428 -29.94 11.18 -0.88
C LEU A 428 -31.40 11.66 -0.76
N ASP A 429 -31.84 12.55 -1.65
CA ASP A 429 -33.21 13.07 -1.65
C ASP A 429 -34.26 11.96 -1.86
N GLN A 430 -33.92 10.89 -2.61
CA GLN A 430 -34.80 9.77 -2.90
C GLN A 430 -34.83 8.69 -1.81
N LEU A 431 -33.70 8.43 -1.13
CA LEU A 431 -33.57 7.31 -0.20
C LEU A 431 -33.47 7.73 1.28
N ALA A 432 -33.10 8.98 1.58
CA ALA A 432 -33.05 9.49 2.94
C ALA A 432 -34.45 9.86 3.43
N ILE A 433 -35.20 8.84 3.86
CA ILE A 433 -36.50 9.00 4.51
C ILE A 433 -36.30 9.72 5.86
N GLN A 434 -37.31 10.47 6.33
CA GLN A 434 -37.22 11.50 7.39
C GLN A 434 -36.75 11.03 8.78
N ASP A 435 -36.46 9.74 9.01
CA ASP A 435 -35.96 9.26 10.29
C ASP A 435 -34.50 9.68 10.56
N ASP A 436 -34.21 10.01 11.82
CA ASP A 436 -32.99 10.68 12.27
C ASP A 436 -31.77 9.75 12.37
N ASP A 437 -31.49 9.01 11.29
CA ASP A 437 -30.40 8.03 11.19
C ASP A 437 -29.02 8.70 11.10
N ASN A 438 -28.05 8.20 11.88
CA ASN A 438 -26.65 8.67 11.83
C ASN A 438 -26.04 8.55 10.42
N LEU A 439 -26.40 7.51 9.66
CA LEU A 439 -25.98 7.33 8.26
C LEU A 439 -26.47 8.46 7.36
N ARG A 440 -27.65 9.04 7.62
CA ARG A 440 -28.15 10.19 6.86
C ARG A 440 -27.28 11.42 7.12
N LYS A 441 -27.01 11.74 8.39
CA LYS A 441 -26.17 12.89 8.77
C LYS A 441 -24.77 12.77 8.17
N GLU A 442 -24.19 11.58 8.19
CA GLU A 442 -22.90 11.30 7.54
C GLU A 442 -22.96 11.48 6.02
N THR A 443 -23.97 10.93 5.35
CA THR A 443 -24.11 11.03 3.89
C THR A 443 -24.45 12.46 3.43
N GLU A 444 -25.26 13.21 4.17
CA GLU A 444 -25.54 14.64 3.93
C GLU A 444 -24.27 15.49 4.05
N PHE A 445 -23.46 15.24 5.09
CA PHE A 445 -22.17 15.89 5.26
C PHE A 445 -21.23 15.58 4.08
N LEU A 446 -21.17 14.33 3.63
CA LEU A 446 -20.32 13.95 2.49
C LEU A 446 -20.79 14.59 1.18
N VAL A 447 -22.09 14.56 0.87
CA VAL A 447 -22.64 15.14 -0.37
C VAL A 447 -22.49 16.66 -0.40
N SER A 448 -22.71 17.33 0.74
CA SER A 448 -22.52 18.79 0.84
C SER A 448 -21.04 19.18 0.64
N ASN A 449 -20.11 18.41 1.21
CA ASN A 449 -18.68 18.62 1.00
C ASN A 449 -18.24 18.31 -0.44
N MET A 450 -18.81 17.29 -1.10
CA MET A 450 -18.49 16.96 -2.50
C MET A 450 -18.82 18.10 -3.47
N LYS A 451 -19.89 18.87 -3.24
CA LYS A 451 -20.22 20.05 -4.07
C LYS A 451 -19.17 21.16 -3.96
N ASN A 452 -18.80 21.52 -2.73
CA ASN A 452 -17.75 22.52 -2.47
C ASN A 452 -16.39 22.10 -3.08
N MET A 453 -16.18 20.79 -3.23
CA MET A 453 -14.93 20.21 -3.76
C MET A 453 -14.85 20.23 -5.29
N ASN A 454 -15.96 20.07 -6.01
CA ASN A 454 -15.98 20.29 -7.47
C ASN A 454 -15.68 21.76 -7.80
N ASP A 455 -16.19 22.68 -6.98
CA ASP A 455 -15.91 24.11 -7.09
C ASP A 455 -14.43 24.39 -6.80
N LEU A 456 -13.86 23.82 -5.72
CA LEU A 456 -12.42 23.87 -5.44
C LEU A 456 -11.57 23.25 -6.55
N PHE A 457 -11.96 22.10 -7.11
CA PHE A 457 -11.24 21.45 -8.21
C PHE A 457 -11.23 22.32 -9.47
N SER A 458 -12.34 22.99 -9.75
CA SER A 458 -12.43 23.97 -10.84
C SER A 458 -11.54 25.20 -10.57
N GLU A 459 -11.50 25.71 -9.33
CA GLU A 459 -10.61 26.80 -8.92
C GLU A 459 -9.12 26.42 -8.98
N PHE A 460 -8.76 25.19 -8.59
CA PHE A 460 -7.39 24.70 -8.63
C PHE A 460 -6.91 24.47 -10.08
N LYS A 461 -7.78 23.96 -10.97
CA LYS A 461 -7.51 23.89 -12.42
C LYS A 461 -7.26 25.26 -13.04
N LEU A 462 -7.93 26.29 -12.54
CA LEU A 462 -7.75 27.69 -12.98
C LEU A 462 -6.46 28.35 -12.46
N LYS A 463 -5.72 27.70 -11.56
CA LYS A 463 -4.44 28.20 -11.01
C LYS A 463 -3.26 27.30 -11.40
N PRO A 464 -2.83 27.30 -12.68
CA PRO A 464 -1.79 26.41 -13.21
C PRO A 464 -0.40 26.58 -12.57
N LYS A 465 -0.17 27.67 -11.82
CA LYS A 465 1.10 27.93 -11.12
C LYS A 465 1.31 27.07 -9.87
N LEU A 466 0.26 26.46 -9.31
CA LEU A 466 0.35 25.62 -8.10
C LEU A 466 0.81 24.18 -8.40
N PHE A 467 0.65 23.68 -9.62
CA PHE A 467 0.94 22.30 -9.99
C PHE A 467 1.75 22.21 -11.31
N LEU A 468 3.03 22.60 -11.26
CA LEU A 468 3.91 22.73 -12.43
C LEU A 468 4.67 21.44 -12.84
N LYS A 469 4.41 20.28 -12.21
CA LYS A 469 5.16 19.03 -12.49
C LYS A 469 4.25 17.94 -13.08
N LYS A 470 4.86 17.02 -13.86
CA LYS A 470 4.21 15.92 -14.61
C LYS A 470 3.25 15.01 -13.80
N ASP A 471 3.25 15.07 -12.47
CA ASP A 471 2.37 14.28 -11.57
C ASP A 471 1.29 15.13 -10.87
N ALA A 472 0.98 16.31 -11.42
CA ALA A 472 0.07 17.29 -10.84
C ALA A 472 -1.34 16.75 -10.56
N ASN A 473 -1.91 15.98 -11.49
CA ASN A 473 -3.29 15.48 -11.38
C ASN A 473 -3.42 14.40 -10.30
N ALA A 474 -2.54 13.41 -10.29
CA ALA A 474 -2.52 12.36 -9.26
C ALA A 474 -2.35 12.94 -7.84
N LYS A 475 -1.56 14.01 -7.71
CA LYS A 475 -1.38 14.73 -6.44
C LYS A 475 -2.61 15.52 -6.03
N LEU A 476 -3.34 16.07 -7.00
CA LEU A 476 -4.58 16.81 -6.76
C LEU A 476 -5.70 15.85 -6.35
N GLU A 477 -5.77 14.68 -6.97
CA GLU A 477 -6.67 13.58 -6.62
C GLU A 477 -6.38 13.02 -5.22
N LEU A 478 -5.11 12.84 -4.83
CA LEU A 478 -4.73 12.44 -3.47
C LEU A 478 -5.11 13.48 -2.41
N VAL A 479 -4.96 14.77 -2.71
CA VAL A 479 -5.38 15.85 -1.80
C VAL A 479 -6.89 15.88 -1.64
N LEU A 480 -7.64 15.69 -2.73
CA LEU A 480 -9.09 15.59 -2.68
C LEU A 480 -9.56 14.34 -1.93
N ALA A 481 -8.96 13.17 -2.19
CA ALA A 481 -9.25 11.91 -1.51
C ALA A 481 -8.99 12.02 0.00
N LYS A 482 -7.89 12.66 0.39
CA LYS A 482 -7.52 12.87 1.80
C LYS A 482 -8.47 13.85 2.51
N LEU A 483 -8.88 14.93 1.84
CA LEU A 483 -9.90 15.86 2.36
C LEU A 483 -11.29 15.21 2.47
N MET A 484 -11.56 14.18 1.66
CA MET A 484 -12.76 13.34 1.74
C MET A 484 -12.64 12.22 2.79
N GLY A 485 -11.52 12.12 3.52
CA GLY A 485 -11.28 11.04 4.48
C GLY A 485 -11.00 9.67 3.84
N ALA A 486 -10.85 9.59 2.52
CA ALA A 486 -10.75 8.32 1.81
C ALA A 486 -9.36 7.64 1.91
N ILE A 487 -8.35 8.34 2.42
CA ILE A 487 -6.95 7.90 2.64
C ILE A 487 -6.40 8.53 3.91
#